data_AF-A0A564VBI4-F1
#
_entry.id   AF-A0A564VBI4-F1
#
_cell.length_a   1.000
_cell.length_b   1.000
_cell.length_c   1.000
_cell.angle_alpha   90.00
_cell.angle_beta   90.00
_cell.angle_gamma   90.00
#
_symmetry.space_group_name_H-M   'P 1'
#
loop_
_entity.id
_entity.type
_entity.pdbx_description
1 polymer ?
#
loop_
_entity_poly.entity_id
_entity_poly.type
_entity_poly.pdbx_seq_one_letter_code
_entity_poly.pdbx_strand_id
1 'polypeptide(L)'
;MVWKPLFSEEDHEYDVLRDGVPDYMLESIIEWSECAEILLCLNMDHYSFSGVEEPDENRRHQLVLMFDRKTKTRTGLTTLSTSSFLRKCVNVDKDEALALKYIDFLVMKLSELQSFLLEDKSSHGVVYLPSHPSEPLKVLIDYHLDDLDEIFAESGSKWKVGHRGSYGGLE
;
A
#
# COMPACT_ATOMS: atom_id res chain seq x y z
N MET A 1 5.68 9.73 13.69
CA MET A 1 6.06 10.34 12.39
C MET A 1 4.79 10.79 11.67
N VAL A 2 4.83 11.87 10.87
CA VAL A 2 3.64 12.40 10.16
C VAL A 2 3.85 12.20 8.65
N TRP A 3 3.06 11.32 8.04
CA TRP A 3 3.01 11.17 6.57
C TRP A 3 2.58 12.47 5.93
N LYS A 4 3.29 12.84 4.86
CA LYS A 4 2.86 13.91 3.98
C LYS A 4 2.45 13.28 2.65
N PRO A 5 1.20 13.49 2.21
CA PRO A 5 0.77 12.96 0.93
C PRO A 5 1.62 13.51 -0.20
N LEU A 6 1.81 12.68 -1.23
CA LEU A 6 2.42 13.04 -2.51
C LEU A 6 1.87 14.35 -3.11
N PHE A 7 0.59 14.67 -2.87
CA PHE A 7 -0.05 15.93 -3.28
C PHE A 7 -0.60 16.67 -2.06
N SER A 8 0.22 17.53 -1.45
CA SER A 8 -0.27 18.62 -0.61
C SER A 8 -0.75 19.78 -1.50
N GLU A 9 -1.72 20.56 -1.02
CA GLU A 9 -2.51 21.58 -1.76
C GLU A 9 -1.72 22.67 -2.52
N GLU A 10 -0.39 22.63 -2.54
CA GLU A 10 0.48 23.57 -3.25
C GLU A 10 0.90 23.09 -4.66
N ASP A 11 0.74 21.80 -5.01
CA ASP A 11 1.16 21.28 -6.31
C ASP A 11 -0.03 21.01 -7.25
N HIS A 12 0.12 21.54 -8.47
CA HIS A 12 -0.85 21.74 -9.55
C HIS A 12 -1.68 20.52 -10.02
N GLU A 13 -2.71 20.80 -10.83
CA GLU A 13 -3.45 19.84 -11.65
C GLU A 13 -2.48 18.98 -12.48
N TYR A 14 -2.27 17.74 -12.05
CA TYR A 14 -1.65 16.69 -12.85
C TYR A 14 -2.70 15.62 -13.11
N ASP A 15 -2.77 15.09 -14.34
CA ASP A 15 -3.45 13.81 -14.62
C ASP A 15 -2.53 12.71 -14.09
N VAL A 16 -2.73 12.32 -12.83
CA VAL A 16 -1.64 11.79 -12.02
C VAL A 16 -1.33 10.30 -12.28
N LEU A 17 -2.36 9.49 -12.58
CA LEU A 17 -2.17 8.05 -12.85
C LEU A 17 -1.90 7.79 -14.33
N ARG A 18 -2.58 8.51 -15.23
CA ARG A 18 -2.45 8.31 -16.68
C ARG A 18 -1.15 8.87 -17.28
N ASP A 19 -0.51 9.81 -16.60
CA ASP A 19 0.74 10.43 -17.05
C ASP A 19 1.98 9.59 -16.68
N GLY A 20 1.82 8.25 -16.71
CA GLY A 20 2.88 7.29 -16.41
C GLY A 20 2.47 5.82 -16.37
N VAL A 21 1.23 5.47 -15.98
CA VAL A 21 0.78 4.08 -15.92
C VAL A 21 -0.24 3.78 -17.03
N PRO A 22 0.09 2.93 -18.01
CA PRO A 22 -0.85 2.48 -19.04
C PRO A 22 -2.03 1.69 -18.45
N ASP A 23 -3.20 1.78 -19.10
CA ASP A 23 -4.42 1.08 -18.69
C ASP A 23 -4.22 -0.43 -18.51
N TYR A 24 -3.30 -1.06 -19.25
CA TYR A 24 -3.03 -2.49 -19.15
C TYR A 24 -2.27 -2.88 -17.86
N MET A 25 -1.60 -1.94 -17.19
CA MET A 25 -0.90 -2.16 -15.90
C MET A 25 -1.75 -1.79 -14.68
N LEU A 26 -2.94 -1.24 -14.92
CA LEU A 26 -3.86 -0.85 -13.84
C LEU A 26 -4.26 -2.05 -12.98
N GLU A 27 -4.46 -3.21 -13.60
CA GLU A 27 -4.76 -4.46 -12.90
C GLU A 27 -3.62 -4.85 -11.95
N SER A 28 -2.37 -4.78 -12.42
CA SER A 28 -1.19 -5.09 -11.60
C SER A 28 -1.09 -4.16 -10.39
N ILE A 29 -1.36 -2.86 -10.54
CA ILE A 29 -1.38 -1.92 -9.41
C ILE A 29 -2.51 -2.23 -8.43
N ILE A 30 -3.68 -2.63 -8.93
CA ILE A 30 -4.82 -3.01 -8.08
C ILE A 30 -4.48 -4.27 -7.27
N GLU A 31 -3.99 -5.31 -7.94
CA GLU A 31 -3.57 -6.57 -7.31
C GLU A 31 -2.47 -6.30 -6.28
N TRP A 32 -1.47 -5.50 -6.64
CA TRP A 32 -0.42 -5.06 -5.73
C TRP A 32 -1.00 -4.36 -4.47
N SER A 33 -1.97 -3.47 -4.65
CA SER A 33 -2.58 -2.71 -3.56
C SER A 33 -3.42 -3.59 -2.63
N GLU A 34 -4.10 -4.60 -3.17
CA GLU A 34 -4.84 -5.59 -2.37
C GLU A 34 -3.89 -6.46 -1.55
N CYS A 35 -2.80 -6.95 -2.15
CA CYS A 35 -1.75 -7.68 -1.45
C CYS A 35 -1.09 -6.82 -0.36
N ALA A 36 -0.84 -5.53 -0.64
CA ALA A 36 -0.29 -4.60 0.35
C ALA A 36 -1.22 -4.43 1.56
N GLU A 37 -2.54 -4.29 1.34
CA GLU A 37 -3.51 -4.26 2.43
C GLU A 37 -3.53 -5.57 3.23
N ILE A 38 -3.47 -6.73 2.56
CA ILE A 38 -3.41 -8.04 3.21
C ILE A 38 -2.21 -8.07 4.15
N LEU A 39 -0.99 -7.80 3.65
CA LEU A 39 0.24 -7.79 4.44
C LEU A 39 0.17 -6.86 5.65
N LEU A 40 -0.44 -5.68 5.51
CA LEU A 40 -0.61 -4.71 6.59
C LEU A 40 -1.67 -5.12 7.62
N CYS A 41 -2.69 -5.86 7.18
CA CYS A 41 -3.85 -6.21 8.00
C CYS A 41 -3.83 -7.66 8.47
N LEU A 42 -2.73 -8.39 8.30
CA LEU A 42 -2.62 -9.76 8.77
C LEU A 42 -2.93 -9.88 10.25
N ASN A 43 -3.80 -10.83 10.60
CA ASN A 43 -4.02 -11.20 11.99
C ASN A 43 -2.94 -12.20 12.42
N MET A 44 -1.87 -11.69 13.04
CA MET A 44 -0.77 -12.54 13.51
C MET A 44 -1.16 -13.49 14.66
N ASP A 45 -2.28 -13.21 15.36
CA ASP A 45 -2.71 -13.96 16.55
C ASP A 45 -3.79 -15.03 16.24
N HIS A 46 -4.52 -14.86 15.14
CA HIS A 46 -5.61 -15.74 14.71
C HIS A 46 -5.54 -16.03 13.21
N TYR A 47 -4.62 -16.90 12.81
CA TYR A 47 -4.64 -17.46 11.47
C TYR A 47 -5.56 -18.67 11.39
N SER A 48 -6.54 -18.61 10.49
CA SER A 48 -7.38 -19.77 10.16
C SER A 48 -6.58 -20.72 9.26
N PHE A 49 -6.65 -22.02 9.53
CA PHE A 49 -5.99 -23.09 8.75
C PHE A 49 -6.51 -23.23 7.30
N SER A 50 -7.38 -22.32 6.84
CA SER A 50 -8.03 -22.39 5.52
C SER A 50 -7.09 -22.04 4.35
N GLY A 51 -5.89 -21.51 4.62
CA GLY A 51 -4.93 -21.13 3.59
C GLY A 51 -5.33 -19.89 2.77
N VAL A 52 -6.44 -19.23 3.13
CA VAL A 52 -6.85 -17.96 2.52
C VAL A 52 -6.41 -16.83 3.44
N GLU A 53 -5.53 -15.97 2.93
CA GLU A 53 -5.07 -14.76 3.63
C GLU A 53 -6.09 -13.65 3.40
N GLU A 54 -7.06 -13.52 4.31
CA GLU A 54 -7.96 -12.37 4.31
C GLU A 54 -7.44 -11.31 5.31
N PRO A 55 -7.53 -10.01 4.96
CA PRO A 55 -7.14 -8.96 5.87
C PRO A 55 -8.08 -8.97 7.09
N ASP A 56 -7.52 -8.82 8.29
CA ASP A 56 -8.33 -8.63 9.50
C ASP A 56 -9.20 -7.37 9.35
N GLU A 57 -10.51 -7.54 9.42
CA GLU A 57 -11.46 -6.45 9.17
C GLU A 57 -11.24 -5.25 10.11
N ASN A 58 -10.87 -5.51 11.38
CA ASN A 58 -10.63 -4.44 12.34
C ASN A 58 -9.34 -3.68 12.01
N ARG A 59 -8.26 -4.38 11.67
CA ARG A 59 -6.99 -3.75 11.25
C ARG A 59 -7.18 -2.97 9.96
N ARG A 60 -7.90 -3.53 8.99
CA ARG A 60 -8.23 -2.85 7.74
C ARG A 60 -9.05 -1.59 7.98
N HIS A 61 -10.08 -1.67 8.84
CA HIS A 61 -10.88 -0.51 9.20
C HIS A 61 -10.02 0.60 9.84
N GLN A 62 -9.09 0.23 10.73
CA GLN A 62 -8.16 1.19 11.34
C GLN A 62 -7.19 1.80 10.31
N LEU A 63 -6.62 0.99 9.41
CA LEU A 63 -5.73 1.43 8.33
C LEU A 63 -6.41 2.49 7.47
N VAL A 64 -7.65 2.23 7.03
CA VAL A 64 -8.44 3.17 6.24
C VAL A 64 -8.77 4.44 7.01
N LEU A 65 -9.19 4.33 8.28
CA LEU A 65 -9.45 5.52 9.11
C LEU A 65 -8.20 6.39 9.28
N MET A 66 -7.01 5.79 9.35
CA MET A 66 -5.75 6.55 9.38
C MET A 66 -5.52 7.30 8.07
N PHE A 67 -5.79 6.67 6.93
CA PHE A 67 -5.71 7.32 5.63
C PHE A 67 -6.68 8.50 5.51
N ASP A 68 -7.96 8.29 5.80
CA ASP A 68 -9.00 9.33 5.77
C ASP A 68 -8.66 10.53 6.66
N ARG A 69 -8.15 10.27 7.87
CA ARG A 69 -7.70 11.32 8.80
C ARG A 69 -6.51 12.10 8.25
N LYS A 70 -5.56 11.41 7.62
CA LYS A 70 -4.34 12.02 7.07
C LYS A 70 -4.62 12.85 5.82
N THR A 71 -5.54 12.41 4.96
CA THR A 71 -5.94 13.13 3.75
C THR A 71 -7.07 14.14 3.98
N LYS A 72 -7.67 14.16 5.18
CA LYS A 72 -8.90 14.91 5.50
C LYS A 72 -10.04 14.64 4.51
N THR A 73 -10.03 13.47 3.88
CA THR A 73 -10.98 13.06 2.85
C THR A 73 -11.71 11.81 3.34
N ARG A 74 -13.02 11.75 3.17
CA ARG A 74 -13.82 10.56 3.49
C ARG A 74 -13.95 9.69 2.25
N THR A 75 -13.05 8.72 2.11
CA THR A 75 -12.93 7.92 0.87
C THR A 75 -14.01 6.87 0.71
N GLY A 76 -14.61 6.40 1.81
CA GLY A 76 -15.55 5.29 1.80
C GLY A 76 -14.90 3.91 1.65
N LEU A 77 -13.56 3.84 1.67
CA LEU A 77 -12.77 2.60 1.67
C LEU A 77 -13.14 1.65 2.82
N THR A 78 -13.73 2.16 3.91
CA THR A 78 -14.19 1.35 5.04
C THR A 78 -15.33 0.39 4.67
N THR A 79 -16.02 0.66 3.55
CA THR A 79 -17.18 -0.13 3.06
C THR A 79 -16.95 -0.79 1.70
N LEU A 80 -15.83 -0.48 1.04
CA LEU A 80 -15.49 -0.99 -0.29
C LEU A 80 -14.22 -1.84 -0.20
N SER A 81 -14.01 -2.76 -1.15
CA SER A 81 -12.68 -3.37 -1.35
C SER A 81 -11.69 -2.37 -1.95
N THR A 82 -10.41 -2.63 -1.79
CA THR A 82 -9.35 -1.79 -2.39
C THR A 82 -9.43 -1.78 -3.91
N SER A 83 -9.65 -2.93 -4.55
CA SER A 83 -9.95 -2.98 -5.99
C SER A 83 -11.14 -2.12 -6.39
N SER A 84 -12.27 -2.21 -5.68
CA SER A 84 -13.47 -1.43 -6.00
C SER A 84 -13.22 0.06 -5.87
N PHE A 85 -12.47 0.47 -4.85
CA PHE A 85 -12.06 1.86 -4.65
C PHE A 85 -11.15 2.35 -5.78
N LEU A 86 -10.06 1.64 -6.07
CA LEU A 86 -9.10 2.04 -7.09
C LEU A 86 -9.72 2.09 -8.49
N ARG A 87 -10.52 1.07 -8.85
CA ARG A 87 -11.27 1.08 -10.12
C ARG A 87 -12.22 2.26 -10.21
N LYS A 88 -12.88 2.63 -9.12
CA LYS A 88 -13.75 3.82 -9.10
C LYS A 88 -12.93 5.10 -9.30
N CYS A 89 -11.77 5.21 -8.65
CA CYS A 89 -10.89 6.35 -8.77
C CYS A 89 -10.32 6.53 -10.19
N VAL A 90 -10.01 5.45 -10.90
CA VAL A 90 -9.48 5.52 -12.27
C VAL A 90 -10.56 5.73 -13.33
N ASN A 91 -11.78 5.24 -13.08
CA ASN A 91 -12.92 5.46 -13.99
C ASN A 91 -13.53 6.86 -13.88
N VAL A 92 -13.23 7.58 -12.80
CA VAL A 92 -13.68 8.96 -12.58
C VAL A 92 -12.42 9.82 -12.54
N ASP A 93 -12.01 10.37 -13.69
CA ASP A 93 -10.74 11.11 -13.91
C ASP A 93 -10.36 12.12 -12.78
N LYS A 94 -11.33 12.57 -11.97
CA LYS A 94 -11.14 13.49 -10.84
C LYS A 94 -10.56 12.86 -9.56
N ASP A 95 -10.54 11.53 -9.43
CA ASP A 95 -10.14 10.84 -8.20
C ASP A 95 -8.81 10.06 -8.35
N GLU A 96 -8.10 10.21 -9.48
CA GLU A 96 -6.79 9.56 -9.71
C GLU A 96 -5.74 9.96 -8.66
N ALA A 97 -5.71 11.25 -8.30
CA ALA A 97 -4.82 11.75 -7.26
C ALA A 97 -5.10 11.09 -5.89
N LEU A 98 -6.35 10.69 -5.63
CA LEU A 98 -6.73 10.02 -4.40
C LEU A 98 -6.25 8.55 -4.39
N ALA A 99 -6.32 7.87 -5.54
CA ALA A 99 -5.76 6.54 -5.71
C ALA A 99 -4.23 6.54 -5.50
N LEU A 100 -3.49 7.48 -6.09
CA LEU A 100 -2.04 7.59 -5.84
C LEU A 100 -1.69 7.97 -4.40
N LYS A 101 -2.47 8.84 -3.76
CA LYS A 101 -2.31 9.10 -2.32
C LYS A 101 -2.47 7.83 -1.50
N TYR A 102 -3.40 6.96 -1.90
CA TYR A 102 -3.62 5.71 -1.20
C TYR A 102 -2.47 4.72 -1.42
N ILE A 103 -1.99 4.57 -2.66
CA ILE A 103 -0.80 3.76 -2.98
C ILE A 103 0.44 4.26 -2.20
N ASP A 104 0.70 5.57 -2.22
CA ASP A 104 1.79 6.20 -1.44
C ASP A 104 1.65 5.95 0.06
N PHE A 105 0.41 5.99 0.58
CA PHE A 105 0.13 5.66 1.97
C PHE A 105 0.42 4.18 2.28
N LEU A 106 0.07 3.25 1.39
CA LEU A 106 0.37 1.82 1.54
C LEU A 106 1.88 1.56 1.54
N VAL A 107 2.63 2.16 0.60
CA VAL A 107 4.10 2.07 0.55
C VAL A 107 4.73 2.55 1.87
N MET A 108 4.27 3.70 2.38
CA MET A 108 4.74 4.21 3.66
C MET A 108 4.40 3.26 4.81
N LYS A 109 3.20 2.67 4.83
CA LYS A 109 2.81 1.73 5.88
C LYS A 109 3.60 0.43 5.85
N LEU A 110 3.88 -0.10 4.66
CA LEU A 110 4.73 -1.28 4.48
C LEU A 110 6.14 -0.99 4.97
N SER A 111 6.69 0.18 4.63
CA SER A 111 8.01 0.62 5.08
C SER A 111 8.10 0.79 6.60
N GLU A 112 7.05 1.35 7.23
CA GLU A 112 6.93 1.45 8.69
C GLU A 112 6.90 0.06 9.35
N LEU A 113 6.11 -0.87 8.79
CA LEU A 113 6.02 -2.25 9.28
C LEU A 113 7.35 -2.97 9.15
N GLN A 114 8.03 -2.84 8.00
CA GLN A 114 9.34 -3.42 7.77
C GLN A 114 10.37 -2.90 8.79
N SER A 115 10.41 -1.58 9.01
CA SER A 115 11.31 -0.95 9.99
C SER A 115 11.04 -1.46 11.40
N PHE A 116 9.77 -1.58 11.79
CA PHE A 116 9.37 -2.16 13.07
C PHE A 116 9.87 -3.62 13.21
N LEU A 117 9.72 -4.44 12.17
CA LEU A 117 10.23 -5.81 12.15
C LEU A 117 11.77 -5.91 12.18
N LEU A 118 12.49 -4.86 11.79
CA LEU A 118 13.95 -4.79 11.88
C LEU A 118 14.44 -4.42 13.28
N GLU A 119 13.79 -3.44 13.92
CA GLU A 119 14.10 -2.97 15.27
C GLU A 119 13.78 -4.04 16.33
N ASP A 120 12.72 -4.84 16.12
CA ASP A 120 12.20 -5.76 17.14
C ASP A 120 12.78 -7.19 17.09
N LYS A 121 13.83 -7.42 16.28
CA LYS A 121 14.52 -8.73 16.19
C LYS A 121 15.08 -9.22 17.52
N SER A 122 15.34 -8.33 18.46
CA SER A 122 15.85 -8.69 19.79
C SER A 122 14.79 -9.24 20.74
N SER A 123 13.50 -9.00 20.48
CA SER A 123 12.44 -9.16 21.49
C SER A 123 11.29 -10.09 21.05
N HIS A 124 10.91 -10.10 19.77
CA HIS A 124 9.73 -10.85 19.29
C HIS A 124 10.04 -12.01 18.32
N GLY A 125 11.32 -12.25 18.04
CA GLY A 125 11.73 -13.30 17.10
C GLY A 125 11.45 -12.93 15.64
N VAL A 126 11.78 -13.85 14.72
CA VAL A 126 11.53 -13.64 13.29
C VAL A 126 10.09 -14.01 12.98
N VAL A 127 9.35 -13.07 12.40
CA VAL A 127 7.97 -13.28 11.96
C VAL A 127 7.96 -13.92 10.57
N TYR A 128 7.24 -15.03 10.44
CA TYR A 128 7.02 -15.72 9.17
C TYR A 128 5.53 -15.73 8.84
N LEU A 129 5.23 -15.66 7.54
CA LEU A 129 3.92 -15.94 7.01
C LEU A 129 3.73 -17.46 6.93
N PRO A 130 2.63 -18.06 7.44
CA PRO A 130 2.42 -19.51 7.36
C PRO A 130 2.35 -20.05 5.92
N SER A 131 1.87 -19.23 4.99
CA SER A 131 1.86 -19.48 3.54
C SER A 131 3.26 -19.49 2.93
N HIS A 132 4.18 -18.71 3.50
CA HIS A 132 5.58 -18.56 3.09
C HIS A 132 6.53 -18.83 4.26
N PRO A 133 6.56 -20.07 4.80
CA PRO A 133 7.29 -20.37 6.03
C PRO A 133 8.81 -20.33 5.86
N SER A 134 9.28 -20.29 4.60
CA SER A 134 10.69 -20.18 4.23
C SER A 134 11.23 -18.75 4.29
N GLU A 135 10.35 -17.74 4.26
CA GLU A 135 10.75 -16.35 4.12
C GLU A 135 10.17 -15.47 5.22
N PRO A 136 11.02 -14.71 5.94
CA PRO A 136 10.53 -13.76 6.93
C PRO A 136 9.59 -12.73 6.30
N LEU A 137 8.57 -12.29 7.03
CA LEU A 137 7.60 -11.28 6.57
C LEU A 137 8.30 -10.00 6.07
N LYS A 138 9.40 -9.59 6.71
CA LYS A 138 10.20 -8.43 6.25
C LYS A 138 10.72 -8.59 4.81
N VAL A 139 11.09 -9.81 4.41
CA VAL A 139 11.65 -10.12 3.09
C VAL A 139 10.51 -10.14 2.06
N LEU A 140 9.35 -10.65 2.46
CA LEU A 140 8.15 -10.60 1.63
C LEU A 140 7.69 -9.16 1.39
N ILE A 141 7.79 -8.29 2.41
CA ILE A 141 7.54 -6.85 2.25
C ILE A 141 8.57 -6.21 1.30
N ASP A 142 9.86 -6.58 1.40
CA ASP A 142 10.89 -6.12 0.47
C ASP A 142 10.54 -6.48 -0.99
N TYR A 143 10.24 -7.76 -1.24
CA TYR A 143 9.84 -8.21 -2.58
C TYR A 143 8.57 -7.50 -3.06
N HIS A 144 7.61 -7.26 -2.16
CA HIS A 144 6.38 -6.55 -2.52
C HIS A 144 6.65 -5.09 -2.89
N LEU A 145 7.60 -4.41 -2.23
CA LEU A 145 7.99 -3.05 -2.60
C LEU A 145 8.76 -3.01 -3.92
N ASP A 146 9.65 -3.98 -4.14
CA ASP A 146 10.40 -4.12 -5.41
C ASP A 146 9.45 -4.41 -6.60
N ASP A 147 8.42 -5.24 -6.39
CA ASP A 147 7.39 -5.54 -7.40
C ASP A 147 6.63 -4.28 -7.87
N LEU A 148 6.32 -3.35 -6.95
CA LEU A 148 5.72 -2.08 -7.35
C LEU A 148 6.67 -1.22 -8.19
N ASP A 149 7.96 -1.22 -7.84
CA ASP A 149 8.98 -0.48 -8.59
C ASP A 149 9.15 -1.05 -10.00
N GLU A 150 9.10 -2.38 -10.14
CA GLU A 150 9.12 -3.08 -11.44
C GLU A 150 7.85 -2.76 -12.26
N ILE A 151 6.66 -2.82 -11.65
CA ILE A 151 5.39 -2.41 -12.29
C ILE A 151 5.50 -0.98 -12.84
N PHE A 152 6.09 -0.06 -12.06
CA PHE A 152 6.30 1.31 -12.51
C PHE A 152 7.36 1.45 -13.60
N ALA A 153 8.47 0.71 -13.50
CA ALA A 153 9.52 0.73 -14.51
C ALA A 153 9.02 0.19 -15.87
N GLU A 154 8.28 -0.93 -15.86
CA GLU A 154 7.72 -1.55 -17.07
C GLU A 154 6.61 -0.72 -17.71
N SER A 155 5.87 0.04 -16.92
CA SER A 155 4.85 0.97 -17.42
C SER A 155 5.42 2.22 -18.08
N GLY A 156 6.71 2.51 -17.89
CA GLY A 156 7.28 3.82 -18.24
C GLY A 156 6.78 4.94 -17.32
N SER A 157 6.32 4.57 -16.12
CA SER A 157 5.85 5.52 -15.12
C SER A 157 6.97 6.46 -14.70
N LYS A 158 6.60 7.71 -14.46
CA LYS A 158 7.50 8.68 -13.82
C LYS A 158 7.66 8.43 -12.31
N TRP A 159 6.76 7.65 -11.74
CA TRP A 159 6.76 7.28 -10.33
C TRP A 159 7.66 6.09 -10.07
N LYS A 160 8.28 6.05 -8.91
CA LYS A 160 9.06 4.91 -8.42
C LYS A 160 8.89 4.73 -6.92
N VAL A 161 9.25 3.58 -6.38
CA VAL A 161 9.33 3.40 -4.93
C VAL A 161 10.65 4.00 -4.43
N GLY A 162 10.59 4.84 -3.41
CA GLY A 162 11.73 5.59 -2.89
C GLY A 162 11.65 5.91 -1.40
N HIS A 163 12.56 6.77 -0.93
CA HIS A 163 12.69 7.12 0.48
C HIS A 163 12.53 8.63 0.70
N ARG A 164 11.43 9.01 1.36
CA ARG A 164 11.13 10.38 1.77
C ARG A 164 11.65 10.65 3.18
N GLY A 165 12.97 10.82 3.29
CA GLY A 165 13.63 11.04 4.56
C GLY A 165 13.74 9.74 5.36
N SER A 166 12.86 9.54 6.34
CA SER A 166 12.90 8.40 7.27
C SER A 166 11.82 7.34 7.03
N TYR A 167 11.07 7.44 5.94
CA TYR A 167 10.03 6.49 5.55
C TYR A 167 10.05 6.26 4.04
N GLY A 168 9.57 5.10 3.58
CA GLY A 168 9.39 4.83 2.15
C GLY A 168 8.11 5.48 1.62
N GLY A 169 8.08 5.82 0.34
CA GLY A 169 6.95 6.43 -0.35
C GLY A 169 7.17 6.40 -1.85
N LEU A 170 6.23 6.94 -2.62
CA LEU A 170 6.43 7.15 -4.06
C LEU A 170 7.34 8.36 -4.28
N GLU A 171 8.11 8.44 -5.36
CA GLU A 171 8.93 9.62 -5.74
C GLU A 171 8.68 10.04 -7.18
#